data_AF-D1YH89-F1
#
_entry.id   AF-D1YH89-F1
#
_cell.length_a   1.000
_cell.length_b   1.000
_cell.length_c   1.000
_cell.angle_alpha   90.00
_cell.angle_beta   90.00
_cell.angle_gamma   90.00
#
_symmetry.space_group_name_H-M   'P 1'
#
loop_
_entity.id
_entity.type
_entity.pdbx_description
1 polymer ?
#
loop_
_entity_poly.entity_id
_entity_poly.type
_entity_poly.pdbx_seq_one_letter_code
_entity_poly.pdbx_strand_id
1 'polypeptide(L)'
;MVDHAEQTIKVKETNPKENKYSERVEINDLLSVAQAEQMAQSAYEGTFFLFGGDVGNYLQKHYSNKAIHSLKLISWSQTRRILAAGPENCELTLDLTEFPDGYYDFELEIENDDPATIKKVLAELEKQFNFKADKENTNQSKVKRAWEHKNKTNFFHFVHFLIQYS
;
A
#
# COMPACT_ATOMS: atom_id res chain seq x y z
N MET A 1 -3.22 -13.82 -14.98
CA MET A 1 -3.41 -12.78 -16.02
C MET A 1 -3.78 -11.54 -15.23
N VAL A 2 -3.15 -10.38 -15.44
CA VAL A 2 -3.54 -9.17 -14.69
C VAL A 2 -4.93 -8.75 -15.17
N ASP A 3 -5.94 -8.83 -14.32
CA ASP A 3 -7.33 -8.47 -14.62
C ASP A 3 -7.78 -7.19 -13.88
N HIS A 4 -6.94 -6.67 -12.98
CA HIS A 4 -7.22 -5.51 -12.16
C HIS A 4 -6.05 -4.52 -12.13
N ALA A 5 -6.37 -3.23 -12.12
CA ALA A 5 -5.44 -2.17 -11.80
C ALA A 5 -6.16 -1.01 -11.12
N GLU A 6 -5.46 -0.31 -10.24
CA GLU A 6 -6.01 0.84 -9.52
C GLU A 6 -4.94 1.91 -9.28
N GLN A 7 -5.41 3.13 -9.01
CA GLN A 7 -4.60 4.17 -8.37
C GLN A 7 -5.20 4.50 -7.01
N THR A 8 -4.34 4.66 -6.01
CA THR A 8 -4.75 4.92 -4.63
C THR A 8 -4.00 6.11 -4.06
N ILE A 9 -4.71 7.02 -3.40
CA ILE A 9 -4.10 7.99 -2.48
C ILE A 9 -4.58 7.72 -1.05
N LYS A 10 -3.62 7.55 -0.14
CA LYS A 10 -3.87 7.44 1.31
C LYS A 10 -3.66 8.78 1.97
N VAL A 11 -4.72 9.35 2.53
CA VAL A 11 -4.71 10.68 3.14
C VAL A 11 -4.98 10.56 4.65
N LYS A 12 -4.48 11.53 5.42
CA LYS A 12 -4.64 11.52 6.87
C LYS A 12 -6.12 11.76 7.22
N GLU A 13 -6.69 10.92 8.07
CA GLU A 13 -8.01 11.18 8.66
C GLU A 13 -7.93 12.44 9.54
N THR A 14 -8.85 13.37 9.30
CA THR A 14 -8.94 14.64 10.03
C THR A 14 -9.61 14.49 11.39
N ASN A 15 -10.50 13.50 11.55
CA ASN A 15 -11.22 13.20 12.78
C ASN A 15 -11.13 11.70 13.14
N PRO A 16 -9.96 11.20 13.59
CA PRO A 16 -9.79 9.78 13.89
C PRO A 16 -10.68 9.36 15.08
N LYS A 17 -11.32 8.19 14.98
CA LYS A 17 -12.11 7.57 16.06
C LYS A 17 -11.21 7.03 17.18
N GLU A 18 -10.00 6.59 16.84
CA GLU A 18 -9.02 6.02 17.76
C GLU A 18 -7.63 6.69 17.63
N ASN A 19 -7.18 7.32 18.71
CA ASN A 19 -5.88 8.00 18.75
C ASN A 19 -4.65 7.06 18.78
N LYS A 20 -4.87 5.74 18.94
CA LYS A 20 -3.79 4.74 19.05
C LYS A 20 -3.45 4.09 17.71
N TYR A 21 -4.31 4.21 16.71
CA TYR A 21 -4.11 3.63 15.39
C TYR A 21 -4.07 4.71 14.32
N SER A 22 -3.41 4.39 13.20
CA SER A 22 -3.33 5.28 12.05
C SER A 22 -4.59 5.13 11.21
N GLU A 23 -5.63 5.90 11.50
CA GLU A 23 -6.75 6.03 10.56
C GLU A 23 -6.32 6.81 9.31
N ARG A 24 -6.67 6.25 8.15
CA ARG A 24 -6.38 6.81 6.83
C ARG A 24 -7.66 6.70 6.01
N VAL A 25 -7.92 7.74 5.22
CA VAL A 25 -8.90 7.68 4.14
C VAL A 25 -8.16 7.23 2.89
N GLU A 26 -8.65 6.16 2.27
CA GLU A 26 -8.14 5.67 1.00
C GLU A 26 -9.11 6.09 -0.11
N ILE A 27 -8.61 6.81 -1.09
CA ILE A 27 -9.36 7.16 -2.31
C ILE A 27 -8.79 6.28 -3.42
N ASN A 28 -9.62 5.40 -3.95
CA ASN A 28 -9.26 4.39 -4.94
C ASN A 28 -10.03 4.65 -6.24
N ASP A 29 -9.31 4.72 -7.36
CA ASP A 29 -9.93 4.68 -8.69
C ASP A 29 -9.50 3.41 -9.42
N LEU A 30 -10.48 2.72 -9.99
CA LEU A 30 -10.21 1.62 -10.92
C LEU A 30 -9.58 2.16 -12.21
N LEU A 31 -8.56 1.46 -12.68
CA LEU A 31 -7.89 1.68 -13.95
C LEU A 31 -8.07 0.46 -14.84
N SER A 32 -8.14 0.68 -16.15
CA SER A 32 -7.83 -0.42 -17.06
C SER A 32 -6.34 -0.77 -16.96
N VAL A 33 -6.00 -2.04 -17.22
CA VAL A 33 -4.60 -2.50 -17.25
C VAL A 33 -3.76 -1.64 -18.18
N ALA A 34 -4.28 -1.30 -19.37
CA ALA A 34 -3.60 -0.45 -20.34
C ALA A 34 -3.31 0.97 -19.81
N GLN A 35 -4.24 1.56 -19.06
CA GLN A 35 -4.01 2.86 -18.43
C GLN A 35 -2.93 2.77 -17.35
N ALA A 36 -2.98 1.74 -16.50
CA ALA A 36 -1.99 1.55 -15.46
C ALA A 36 -0.59 1.30 -16.04
N GLU A 37 -0.46 0.50 -17.10
CA GLU A 37 0.79 0.28 -17.83
C GLU A 37 1.35 1.59 -18.41
N GLN A 38 0.50 2.40 -19.04
CA GLN A 38 0.90 3.71 -19.55
C GLN A 38 1.38 4.64 -18.44
N MET A 39 0.64 4.72 -17.34
CA MET A 39 1.01 5.57 -16.19
C MET A 39 2.32 5.09 -15.54
N ALA A 40 2.51 3.78 -15.37
CA ALA A 40 3.74 3.21 -14.84
C ALA A 40 4.94 3.48 -15.77
N GLN A 41 4.76 3.33 -17.09
CA GLN A 41 5.79 3.64 -18.08
C GLN A 41 6.16 5.13 -18.05
N SER A 42 5.18 6.04 -18.04
CA SER A 42 5.43 7.47 -17.93
C SER A 42 6.16 7.82 -16.63
N ALA A 43 5.76 7.20 -15.51
CA ALA A 43 6.41 7.39 -14.23
C ALA A 43 7.88 6.92 -14.26
N TYR A 44 8.17 5.80 -14.91
CA TYR A 44 9.52 5.26 -15.09
C TYR A 44 10.40 6.15 -15.98
N GLU A 45 9.84 6.67 -17.07
CA GLU A 45 10.52 7.60 -17.99
C GLU A 45 10.68 9.02 -17.40
N GLY A 46 10.04 9.29 -16.27
CA GLY A 46 10.01 10.63 -15.67
C GLY A 46 9.18 11.63 -16.48
N THR A 47 8.25 11.14 -17.30
CA THR A 47 7.28 11.96 -18.03
C THR A 47 6.01 12.15 -17.23
N PHE A 48 5.37 13.31 -17.42
CA PHE A 48 4.13 13.63 -16.73
C PHE A 48 2.96 12.83 -17.32
N PHE A 49 2.10 12.31 -16.43
CA PHE A 49 0.80 11.75 -16.77
C PHE A 49 -0.29 12.38 -15.89
N LEU A 50 -1.52 12.37 -16.38
CA LEU A 50 -2.67 12.94 -15.66
C LEU A 50 -3.24 11.92 -14.66
N PHE A 51 -3.46 12.36 -13.43
CA PHE A 51 -4.30 11.64 -12.47
C PHE A 51 -5.76 11.93 -12.80
N GLY A 52 -6.50 10.89 -13.20
CA GLY A 52 -7.94 10.95 -13.40
C GLY A 52 -8.72 10.64 -12.12
N GLY A 53 -10.05 10.55 -12.24
CA GLY A 53 -10.93 10.06 -11.16
C GLY A 53 -10.91 10.89 -9.89
N ASP A 54 -11.29 10.27 -8.79
CA ASP A 54 -11.35 10.89 -7.47
C ASP A 54 -9.95 11.21 -6.91
N VAL A 55 -8.94 10.41 -7.26
CA VAL A 55 -7.53 10.73 -6.95
C VAL A 55 -7.11 12.04 -7.62
N GLY A 56 -7.42 12.19 -8.92
CA GLY A 56 -7.14 13.40 -9.68
C GLY A 56 -7.86 14.62 -9.13
N ASN A 57 -9.15 14.48 -8.84
CA ASN A 57 -9.97 15.52 -8.23
C ASN A 57 -9.41 15.94 -6.86
N TYR A 58 -9.01 14.99 -6.03
CA TYR A 58 -8.39 15.26 -4.74
C TYR A 58 -7.08 16.04 -4.91
N LEU A 59 -6.20 15.58 -5.81
CA LEU A 59 -4.92 16.24 -6.04
C LEU A 59 -5.10 17.71 -6.49
N GLN A 60 -6.00 17.96 -7.44
CA GLN A 60 -6.28 19.32 -7.93
C GLN A 60 -6.89 20.24 -6.86
N LYS A 61 -7.71 19.68 -5.96
CA LYS A 61 -8.31 20.43 -4.85
C LYS A 61 -7.30 20.83 -3.79
N HIS A 62 -6.30 19.99 -3.54
CA HIS A 62 -5.40 20.11 -2.39
C HIS A 62 -3.99 20.60 -2.75
N TYR A 63 -3.57 20.51 -4.01
CA TYR A 63 -2.23 20.87 -4.45
C TYR A 63 -2.24 21.73 -5.71
N SER A 64 -1.23 22.59 -5.85
CA SER A 64 -1.05 23.38 -7.07
C SER A 64 -0.71 22.49 -8.27
N ASN A 65 -1.09 22.92 -9.47
CA ASN A 65 -0.70 22.24 -10.71
C ASN A 65 0.82 22.02 -10.80
N LYS A 66 1.62 23.00 -10.38
CA LYS A 66 3.09 22.88 -10.34
C LYS A 66 3.55 21.73 -9.44
N ALA A 67 2.92 21.55 -8.28
CA ALA A 67 3.25 20.45 -7.37
C ALA A 67 2.86 19.09 -7.97
N ILE A 68 1.67 18.98 -8.56
CA ILE A 68 1.19 17.74 -9.21
C ILE A 68 2.12 17.36 -10.37
N HIS A 69 2.52 18.30 -11.21
CA HIS A 69 3.44 18.06 -12.32
C HIS A 69 4.87 17.74 -11.89
N SER A 70 5.20 17.92 -10.60
CA SER A 70 6.52 17.60 -10.05
C SER A 70 6.58 16.22 -9.39
N LEU A 71 5.46 15.49 -9.32
CA LEU A 71 5.41 14.11 -8.82
C LEU A 71 6.26 13.18 -9.70
N LYS A 72 6.91 12.20 -9.08
CA LYS A 72 7.83 11.26 -9.74
C LYS A 72 7.73 9.87 -9.13
N LEU A 73 8.05 8.83 -9.89
CA LEU A 73 8.21 7.49 -9.31
C LEU A 73 9.33 7.51 -8.25
N ILE A 74 9.04 6.99 -7.05
CA ILE A 74 10.04 6.90 -5.97
C ILE A 74 10.65 5.50 -5.90
N SER A 75 9.79 4.49 -5.95
CA SER A 75 10.14 3.09 -5.76
C SER A 75 9.00 2.24 -6.29
N TRP A 76 9.22 0.94 -6.36
CA TRP A 76 8.22 -0.07 -6.65
C TRP A 76 8.41 -1.23 -5.67
N SER A 77 7.39 -2.06 -5.53
CA SER A 77 7.47 -3.33 -4.82
C SER A 77 6.57 -4.33 -5.51
N GLN A 78 6.91 -5.61 -5.45
CA GLN A 78 6.07 -6.69 -5.95
C GLN A 78 5.61 -7.54 -4.78
N THR A 79 4.31 -7.68 -4.60
CA THR A 79 3.74 -8.50 -3.53
C THR A 79 3.07 -9.74 -4.10
N ARG A 80 3.45 -10.91 -3.56
CA ARG A 80 2.67 -12.13 -3.69
C ARG A 80 1.79 -12.25 -2.45
N ARG A 81 0.47 -12.25 -2.67
CA ARG A 81 -0.56 -12.30 -1.62
C ARG A 81 -1.24 -13.67 -1.57
N ILE A 82 -1.51 -14.16 -0.37
CA ILE A 82 -2.42 -15.27 -0.13
C ILE A 82 -3.54 -14.74 0.76
N LEU A 83 -4.78 -14.85 0.26
CA LEU A 83 -5.99 -14.60 1.03
C LEU A 83 -6.47 -15.90 1.66
N ALA A 84 -6.78 -15.88 2.95
CA ALA A 84 -7.28 -17.03 3.68
C ALA A 84 -8.40 -16.64 4.65
N ALA A 85 -9.37 -17.54 4.84
CA ALA A 85 -10.33 -17.41 5.92
C ALA A 85 -9.64 -17.74 7.25
N GLY A 86 -9.64 -16.77 8.17
CA GLY A 86 -9.10 -16.90 9.51
C GLY A 86 -10.14 -17.33 10.55
N PRO A 87 -9.69 -17.57 11.80
CA PRO A 87 -10.58 -17.73 12.95
C PRO A 87 -11.57 -16.57 13.07
N GLU A 88 -12.74 -16.82 13.66
CA GLU A 88 -13.77 -15.79 13.93
C GLU A 88 -14.22 -15.01 12.67
N ASN A 89 -14.13 -15.63 11.49
CA ASN A 89 -14.41 -15.01 10.19
C ASN A 89 -13.56 -13.75 9.91
N CYS A 90 -12.36 -13.64 10.49
CA CYS A 90 -11.37 -12.69 10.03
C CYS A 90 -10.89 -13.04 8.63
N GLU A 91 -10.60 -12.03 7.81
CA GLU A 91 -9.79 -12.23 6.62
C GLU A 91 -8.32 -12.20 7.03
N LEU A 92 -7.54 -13.18 6.56
CA LEU A 92 -6.09 -13.20 6.71
C LEU A 92 -5.45 -12.94 5.37
N THR A 93 -4.50 -12.00 5.37
CA THR A 93 -3.68 -11.68 4.22
C THR A 93 -2.22 -11.99 4.57
N LEU A 94 -1.60 -12.90 3.81
CA LEU A 94 -0.19 -13.25 3.92
C LEU A 94 0.54 -12.69 2.70
N ASP A 95 1.42 -11.73 2.94
CA ASP A 95 2.16 -11.03 1.90
C ASP A 95 3.64 -11.39 1.93
N LEU A 96 4.19 -11.78 0.78
CA LEU A 96 5.62 -11.75 0.51
C LEU A 96 5.88 -10.57 -0.43
N THR A 97 6.60 -9.55 0.04
CA THR A 97 6.89 -8.34 -0.74
C THR A 97 8.36 -8.25 -1.07
N GLU A 98 8.70 -8.12 -2.35
CA GLU A 98 10.05 -7.88 -2.86
C GLU A 98 10.23 -6.40 -3.24
N PHE A 99 11.41 -5.86 -2.95
CA PHE A 99 11.81 -4.47 -3.19
C PHE A 99 12.95 -4.36 -4.22
N PRO A 100 13.21 -3.16 -4.78
CA PRO A 100 14.12 -3.00 -5.92
C PRO A 100 15.59 -3.31 -5.63
N ASP A 101 15.99 -3.34 -4.35
CA ASP A 101 17.33 -3.68 -3.89
C ASP A 101 17.50 -5.19 -3.60
N GLY A 102 16.47 -6.00 -3.87
CA GLY A 102 16.43 -7.43 -3.61
C GLY A 102 16.08 -7.79 -2.16
N TYR A 103 15.78 -6.80 -1.31
CA TYR A 103 15.21 -7.06 0.01
C TYR A 103 13.80 -7.65 -0.14
N TYR A 104 13.44 -8.55 0.76
CA TYR A 104 12.09 -9.09 0.84
C TYR A 104 11.57 -9.05 2.28
N ASP A 105 10.25 -8.95 2.40
CA ASP A 105 9.54 -8.88 3.65
C ASP A 105 8.33 -9.83 3.67
N PHE A 106 7.94 -10.24 4.87
CA PHE A 106 6.75 -11.04 5.11
C PHE A 106 5.80 -10.30 6.06
N GLU A 107 4.54 -10.13 5.66
CA GLU A 107 3.50 -9.54 6.51
C GLU A 107 2.30 -10.48 6.66
N LEU A 108 1.73 -10.48 7.88
CA LEU A 108 0.41 -11.03 8.18
C LEU A 108 -0.51 -9.85 8.53
N GLU A 109 -1.54 -9.65 7.74
CA GLU A 109 -2.63 -8.71 8.02
C GLU A 109 -3.87 -9.51 8.47
N ILE A 110 -4.56 -9.01 9.50
CA ILE A 110 -5.80 -9.61 10.04
C ILE A 110 -6.87 -8.51 9.96
N GLU A 111 -7.89 -8.73 9.15
CA GLU A 111 -8.95 -7.75 8.92
C GLU A 111 -10.28 -8.20 9.55
N ASN A 112 -10.90 -7.29 10.29
CA ASN A 112 -12.24 -7.41 10.87
C ASN A 112 -12.75 -6.02 11.27
N ASP A 113 -14.06 -5.83 11.30
CA ASP A 113 -14.68 -4.58 11.77
C ASP A 113 -14.52 -4.36 13.29
N ASP A 114 -14.29 -5.43 14.07
CA ASP A 114 -14.11 -5.37 15.51
C ASP A 114 -12.62 -5.52 15.94
N PRO A 115 -12.01 -4.46 16.50
CA PRO A 115 -10.63 -4.51 17.01
C PRO A 115 -10.40 -5.53 18.13
N ALA A 116 -11.42 -5.88 18.92
CA ALA A 116 -11.29 -6.89 19.97
C ALA A 116 -11.14 -8.30 19.36
N THR A 117 -11.92 -8.59 18.31
CA THR A 117 -11.81 -9.82 17.53
C THR A 117 -10.42 -9.95 16.89
N ILE A 118 -9.88 -8.90 16.26
CA ILE A 118 -8.51 -8.90 15.69
C ILE A 118 -7.48 -9.32 16.74
N LYS A 119 -7.53 -8.73 17.95
CA LYS A 119 -6.59 -9.05 19.04
C LYS A 119 -6.69 -10.50 19.49
N LYS A 120 -7.91 -11.04 19.57
CA LYS A 120 -8.16 -12.43 19.92
C LYS A 120 -7.54 -13.37 18.88
N VAL A 121 -7.81 -13.12 17.60
CA VAL A 121 -7.27 -13.93 16.49
C VAL A 121 -5.75 -13.87 16.44
N LEU A 122 -5.15 -12.68 16.61
CA LEU A 122 -3.69 -12.54 16.66
C LEU A 122 -3.08 -13.43 17.76
N ALA A 123 -3.62 -13.38 18.98
CA ALA A 123 -3.12 -14.19 20.09
C ALA A 123 -3.27 -15.71 19.84
N GLU A 124 -4.32 -16.12 19.15
CA GLU A 124 -4.52 -17.51 18.73
C GLU A 124 -3.47 -17.95 17.71
N LEU A 125 -3.24 -17.13 16.67
CA LEU A 125 -2.25 -17.40 15.64
C LEU A 125 -0.82 -17.43 16.21
N GLU A 126 -0.47 -16.47 17.07
CA GLU A 126 0.83 -16.42 17.76
C GLU A 126 1.08 -17.71 18.55
N LYS A 127 0.05 -18.21 19.25
CA LYS A 127 0.15 -19.46 20.01
C LYS A 127 0.26 -20.69 19.11
N GLN A 128 -0.53 -20.77 18.05
CA GLN A 128 -0.59 -21.92 17.16
C GLN A 128 0.69 -22.09 16.34
N PHE A 129 1.24 -20.98 15.84
CA PHE A 129 2.39 -20.98 14.95
C PHE A 129 3.69 -20.57 15.65
N ASN A 130 3.62 -20.29 16.96
CA ASN A 130 4.76 -19.93 17.81
C ASN A 130 5.60 -18.77 17.26
N PHE A 131 4.93 -17.71 16.79
CA PHE A 131 5.57 -16.45 16.42
C PHE A 131 5.19 -15.35 17.41
N LYS A 132 5.97 -14.27 17.43
CA LYS A 132 5.70 -13.05 18.21
C LYS A 132 6.14 -11.83 17.43
N ALA A 133 5.44 -10.72 17.60
CA ALA A 133 5.99 -9.42 17.24
C ALA A 133 7.12 -9.05 18.21
N ASP A 134 8.27 -8.67 17.68
CA ASP A 134 9.36 -8.07 18.46
C ASP A 134 9.83 -6.76 17.80
N LYS A 135 10.90 -6.16 18.33
CA LYS A 135 11.42 -4.89 17.81
C LYS A 135 12.03 -5.00 16.42
N GLU A 136 12.54 -6.17 16.04
CA GLU A 136 13.07 -6.45 14.70
C GLU A 136 11.93 -6.72 13.70
N ASN A 137 10.76 -7.15 14.20
CA ASN A 137 9.55 -7.47 13.42
C ASN A 137 8.48 -6.36 13.50
N THR A 138 8.91 -5.11 13.78
CA THR A 138 7.99 -4.02 14.08
C THR A 138 7.13 -3.69 12.86
N ASN A 139 5.82 -3.57 13.06
CA ASN A 139 4.88 -3.20 12.00
C ASN A 139 5.28 -1.87 11.34
N GLN A 140 5.53 -1.94 10.04
CA GLN A 140 5.92 -0.82 9.21
C GLN A 140 5.20 -0.95 7.87
N SER A 141 4.51 0.13 7.46
CA SER A 141 3.78 0.10 6.19
C SER A 141 4.71 -0.22 5.00
N LYS A 142 4.19 -1.00 4.05
CA LYS A 142 4.83 -1.30 2.76
C LYS A 142 5.39 -0.06 2.08
N VAL A 143 4.66 1.06 2.13
CA VAL A 143 5.09 2.36 1.59
C VAL A 143 6.36 2.88 2.27
N LYS A 144 6.42 2.84 3.60
CA LYS A 144 7.62 3.27 4.35
C LYS A 144 8.79 2.33 4.05
N ARG A 145 8.54 1.02 3.94
CA ARG A 145 9.55 0.02 3.57
C ARG A 145 10.08 0.22 2.16
N ALA A 146 9.21 0.46 1.18
CA ALA A 146 9.59 0.80 -0.20
C ALA A 146 10.44 2.08 -0.30
N TRP A 147 10.26 3.02 0.64
CA TRP A 147 11.09 4.21 0.74
C TRP A 147 12.49 3.93 1.27
N GLU A 148 12.61 3.06 2.28
CA GLU A 148 13.89 2.67 2.87
C GLU A 148 14.72 1.81 1.89
N HIS A 149 14.05 0.97 1.11
CA HIS A 149 14.63 0.04 0.13
C HIS A 149 14.57 0.56 -1.31
N LYS A 150 14.33 1.86 -1.51
CA LYS A 150 14.46 2.46 -2.84
C LYS A 150 15.91 2.36 -3.30
N ASN A 151 16.12 2.09 -4.59
CA ASN A 151 17.45 2.23 -5.18
C ASN A 151 17.95 3.67 -4.97
N LYS A 152 19.19 3.85 -4.49
CA LYS A 152 19.76 5.16 -4.08
C LYS A 152 19.96 6.18 -5.21
N THR A 153 19.39 5.95 -6.39
CA THR A 153 19.53 6.80 -7.56
C THR A 153 18.27 7.68 -7.72
N ASN A 154 18.37 8.92 -7.21
CA ASN A 154 17.54 10.12 -7.46
C ASN A 154 16.28 10.42 -6.59
N PHE A 155 16.18 11.69 -6.18
CA PHE A 155 15.17 12.43 -5.36
C PHE A 155 13.86 12.74 -6.17
N PHE A 156 12.66 13.13 -5.66
CA PHE A 156 11.65 12.71 -4.66
C PHE A 156 10.27 13.25 -5.14
N HIS A 157 9.15 12.50 -4.98
CA HIS A 157 7.75 12.87 -4.55
C HIS A 157 6.70 11.83 -5.04
N PHE A 158 5.88 11.30 -4.11
CA PHE A 158 5.23 9.97 -4.10
C PHE A 158 4.05 9.74 -5.08
N VAL A 159 4.09 8.63 -5.83
CA VAL A 159 2.93 7.97 -6.45
C VAL A 159 3.11 6.46 -6.25
N HIS A 160 2.13 5.78 -5.69
CA HIS A 160 2.13 4.32 -5.52
C HIS A 160 1.17 3.71 -6.53
N PHE A 161 1.67 2.81 -7.37
CA PHE A 161 0.85 1.89 -8.14
C PHE A 161 0.86 0.55 -7.39
N LEU A 162 -0.31 0.14 -6.91
CA LEU A 162 -0.50 -1.18 -6.31
C LEU A 162 -1.15 -2.04 -7.40
N ILE A 163 -0.32 -2.79 -8.14
CA ILE A 163 -0.81 -3.80 -9.07
C ILE A 163 -0.97 -5.08 -8.25
N GLN A 164 -2.19 -5.37 -7.81
CA GLN A 164 -2.50 -6.65 -7.18
C GLN A 164 -2.66 -7.71 -8.28
N TYR A 165 -1.99 -8.84 -8.09
CA TYR A 165 -2.24 -10.05 -8.86
C TYR A 165 -3.25 -10.90 -8.08
N SER A 166 -4.46 -11.07 -8.62
CA SER A 166 -5.41 -12.12 -8.25
C SER A 166 -5.27 -13.37 -9.12
#